data_AF-A0A955JFZ5-F1
#
_entry.id   AF-A0A955JFZ5-F1
#
_cell.length_a   1.000
_cell.length_b   1.000
_cell.length_c   1.000
_cell.angle_alpha   90.00
_cell.angle_beta   90.00
_cell.angle_gamma   90.00
#
_symmetry.space_group_name_H-M   'P 1'
#
loop_
_entity.id
_entity.type
_entity.pdbx_description
1 polymer ?
#
loop_
_entity_poly.entity_id
_entity_poly.type
_entity_poly.pdbx_seq_one_letter_code
_entity_poly.pdbx_strand_id
1 'polypeptide(L)'
;GDLHFRNILLRYDATQEAQFTIIDCPKGRRPLLRPVFERARVHDLACLDKHASKWLTRTDRLRFLRAYLGQDRLPRERLPWMRKIQRRAAELMRRRERKLLATS
;
A
#
# COMPACT_ATOMS: atom_id res chain seq x y z
N GLY A 1 -3.96 9.07 -0.18
CA GLY A 1 -3.98 9.11 1.27
C GLY A 1 -2.61 8.75 1.81
N ASP A 2 -2.51 8.67 3.13
CA ASP A 2 -1.29 8.34 3.87
C ASP A 2 -1.43 6.94 4.48
N LEU A 3 -1.77 5.94 3.65
CA LEU A 3 -1.83 4.55 4.12
C LEU A 3 -0.41 3.99 4.29
N HIS A 4 0.12 4.13 5.49
CA HIS A 4 1.43 3.61 5.89
C HIS A 4 1.27 2.53 6.94
N PHE A 5 2.26 1.63 7.05
CA PHE A 5 2.28 0.61 8.11
C PHE A 5 2.13 1.22 9.51
N ARG A 6 2.74 2.39 9.76
CA ARG A 6 2.58 3.12 11.03
C ARG A 6 1.13 3.51 11.36
N ASN A 7 0.26 3.56 10.35
CA ASN A 7 -1.14 3.92 10.48
C ASN A 7 -2.04 2.67 10.54
N ILE A 8 -1.44 1.46 10.66
CA ILE A 8 -2.13 0.19 10.86
C ILE A 8 -1.76 -0.31 12.26
N LEU A 9 -2.70 -0.22 13.19
CA LEU A 9 -2.56 -0.77 14.53
C LEU A 9 -2.96 -2.23 14.53
N LEU A 10 -2.13 -3.08 15.15
CA LEU A 10 -2.41 -4.49 15.39
C LEU A 10 -2.68 -4.67 16.88
N ARG A 11 -3.81 -5.27 17.21
CA ARG A 11 -4.16 -5.72 18.56
C ARG A 11 -4.46 -7.21 18.51
N TYR A 12 -4.02 -7.94 19.53
CA TYR A 12 -4.53 -9.28 19.79
C TYR A 12 -5.59 -9.19 20.87
N ASP A 13 -6.73 -9.82 20.64
CA ASP A 13 -7.76 -9.93 21.68
C ASP A 13 -7.48 -11.10 22.64
N ALA A 14 -8.39 -11.33 23.59
CA ALA A 14 -8.28 -12.41 24.56
C ALA A 14 -8.24 -13.80 23.90
N THR A 15 -8.75 -13.94 22.68
CA THR A 15 -8.73 -15.18 21.89
C THR A 15 -7.50 -15.32 20.98
N GLN A 16 -6.52 -14.41 21.08
CA GLN A 16 -5.35 -14.33 20.20
C GLN A 16 -5.69 -14.02 18.74
N GLU A 17 -6.88 -13.49 18.46
CA GLU A 17 -7.24 -13.05 17.12
C GLU A 17 -6.65 -11.67 16.82
N ALA A 18 -6.09 -11.52 15.62
CA ALA A 18 -5.46 -10.29 15.17
C ALA A 18 -6.51 -9.29 14.66
N GLN A 19 -6.70 -8.19 15.39
CA GLN A 19 -7.53 -7.06 14.99
C GLN A 19 -6.66 -5.94 14.42
N PHE A 20 -6.93 -5.55 13.17
CA PHE A 20 -6.27 -4.44 12.50
C PHE A 20 -7.15 -3.18 12.49
N THR A 21 -6.63 -2.07 12.99
CA THR A 21 -7.31 -0.75 12.94
C THR A 21 -6.50 0.22 12.10
N ILE A 22 -7.13 0.85 11.11
CA ILE A 22 -6.51 1.92 10.32
C ILE A 22 -6.79 3.25 11.00
N ILE A 23 -5.75 4.00 11.32
CA ILE A 23 -5.83 5.33 11.92
C ILE A 23 -5.37 6.40 10.92
N ASP A 24 -5.59 7.67 11.26
CA ASP A 24 -5.08 8.82 10.50
C ASP A 24 -5.47 8.76 9.00
N CYS A 25 -6.78 8.77 8.75
CA CYS A 25 -7.36 8.85 7.41
C CYS A 25 -8.04 10.22 7.17
N PRO A 26 -7.31 11.36 7.21
CA PRO A 26 -7.90 12.69 7.07
C PRO A 26 -8.51 12.94 5.67
N LYS A 27 -8.18 12.07 4.70
CA LYS A 27 -8.63 12.12 3.31
C LYS A 27 -9.46 10.90 2.91
N GLY A 28 -10.13 10.24 3.87
CA GLY A 28 -11.06 9.12 3.65
C GLY A 28 -12.31 9.53 2.87
N ARG A 29 -12.16 10.06 1.66
CA ARG A 29 -13.25 10.45 0.75
C ARG A 29 -13.24 9.48 -0.42
N ARG A 30 -14.42 9.01 -0.84
CA ARG A 30 -14.61 8.31 -2.11
C ARG A 30 -14.84 9.38 -3.18
N PRO A 31 -13.84 9.74 -4.01
CA PRO A 31 -14.04 10.76 -5.05
C PRO A 31 -15.09 10.25 -6.03
N LEU A 32 -16.05 11.09 -6.40
CA LEU A 32 -17.08 10.75 -7.40
C LEU A 32 -16.47 10.50 -8.79
N LEU A 33 -15.25 10.99 -9.04
CA LEU A 33 -14.52 10.81 -10.30
C LEU A 33 -13.60 9.57 -10.24
N ARG A 34 -13.91 8.58 -11.07
CA ARG A 34 -13.18 7.32 -11.21
C ARG A 34 -11.65 7.47 -11.43
N PRO A 35 -11.14 8.42 -12.25
CA PRO A 35 -9.68 8.58 -12.43
C PRO A 35 -8.96 9.06 -11.17
N VAL A 36 -9.62 9.88 -10.35
CA VAL A 36 -9.08 10.40 -9.08
C VAL A 36 -9.02 9.27 -8.06
N PHE A 37 -10.05 8.44 -8.02
CA PHE A 37 -10.08 7.25 -7.17
C PHE A 37 -8.95 6.25 -7.50
N GLU A 38 -8.71 5.97 -8.78
CA GLU A 38 -7.63 5.06 -9.19
C GLU A 38 -6.24 5.61 -8.88
N ARG A 39 -6.01 6.92 -9.05
CA ARG A 39 -4.75 7.55 -8.63
C ARG A 39 -4.54 7.45 -7.12
N ALA A 40 -5.59 7.66 -6.34
CA ALA A 40 -5.55 7.53 -4.88
C ALA A 40 -5.24 6.10 -4.45
N ARG A 41 -5.90 5.10 -5.05
CA ARG A 41 -5.62 3.67 -4.80
C ARG A 41 -4.17 3.31 -5.09
N VAL A 42 -3.65 3.70 -6.25
CA VAL A 42 -2.25 3.44 -6.61
C VAL A 42 -1.30 4.10 -5.61
N HIS A 43 -1.60 5.32 -5.18
CA HIS A 43 -0.79 6.02 -4.19
C HIS A 43 -0.77 5.28 -2.84
N ASP A 44 -1.94 4.90 -2.33
CA ASP A 44 -2.07 4.22 -1.04
C ASP A 44 -1.38 2.85 -1.05
N LEU A 45 -1.58 2.07 -2.12
CA LEU A 45 -0.90 0.79 -2.30
C LEU A 45 0.62 0.97 -2.45
N ALA A 46 1.09 2.03 -3.12
CA ALA A 46 2.53 2.29 -3.21
C ALA A 46 3.13 2.73 -1.86
N CYS A 47 2.39 3.48 -1.06
CA CYS A 47 2.77 3.86 0.31
C CYS A 47 2.83 2.67 1.25
N LEU A 48 2.01 1.64 1.02
CA LEU A 48 2.06 0.36 1.71
C LEU A 48 3.26 -0.47 1.23
N ASP A 49 3.36 -0.65 -0.08
CA ASP A 49 4.32 -1.52 -0.75
C ASP A 49 5.78 -1.11 -0.53
N LYS A 50 6.05 0.21 -0.39
CA LYS A 50 7.39 0.72 -0.09
C LYS A 50 7.95 0.24 1.27
N HIS A 51 7.07 -0.04 2.24
CA HIS A 51 7.47 -0.60 3.53
C HIS A 51 7.44 -2.12 3.45
N ALA A 52 6.42 -2.70 2.80
CA ALA A 52 6.29 -4.13 2.59
C ALA A 52 7.51 -4.75 1.90
N SER A 53 8.12 -4.07 0.93
CA SER A 53 9.26 -4.60 0.16
C SER A 53 10.51 -4.85 1.00
N LYS A 54 10.60 -4.33 2.24
CA LYS A 54 11.70 -4.60 3.16
C LYS A 54 11.54 -5.90 3.95
N TRP A 55 10.29 -6.35 4.13
CA TRP A 55 9.94 -7.43 5.05
C TRP A 55 9.25 -8.61 4.37
N LEU A 56 8.59 -8.37 3.23
CA LEU A 56 7.78 -9.34 2.52
C LEU A 56 8.42 -9.71 1.18
N THR A 57 8.33 -10.99 0.84
CA THR A 57 8.81 -11.49 -0.44
C THR A 57 7.96 -10.95 -1.59
N ARG A 58 8.47 -11.08 -2.82
CA ARG A 58 7.69 -10.78 -4.04
C ARG A 58 6.39 -11.59 -4.09
N THR A 59 6.42 -12.84 -3.62
CA THR A 59 5.26 -13.73 -3.60
C THR A 59 4.21 -13.26 -2.61
N ASP A 60 4.60 -12.85 -1.39
CA ASP A 60 3.65 -12.37 -0.38
C ASP A 60 2.97 -11.08 -0.80
N ARG A 61 3.73 -10.18 -1.44
CA ARG A 61 3.18 -8.94 -2.02
C ARG A 61 2.19 -9.24 -3.15
N LEU A 62 2.43 -10.28 -3.95
CA LEU A 62 1.48 -10.72 -4.98
C LEU A 62 0.23 -11.36 -4.38
N ARG A 63 0.37 -12.15 -3.31
CA ARG A 63 -0.76 -12.72 -2.55
C ARG A 63 -1.64 -11.60 -1.97
N PHE A 64 -1.01 -10.59 -1.37
CA PHE A 64 -1.72 -9.40 -0.89
C PHE A 64 -2.51 -8.72 -2.02
N LEU A 65 -1.91 -8.50 -3.19
CA LEU A 65 -2.62 -7.87 -4.31
C LEU A 65 -3.79 -8.70 -4.83
N ARG A 66 -3.65 -10.04 -4.86
CA ARG A 66 -4.75 -10.97 -5.20
C ARG A 66 -5.90 -10.86 -4.20
N ALA A 67 -5.59 -10.90 -2.91
CA ALA A 67 -6.57 -10.72 -1.84
C ALA A 67 -7.26 -9.35 -1.90
N TYR A 68 -6.49 -8.27 -2.10
CA TYR A 68 -7.02 -6.91 -2.22
C TYR A 68 -7.97 -6.73 -3.42
N LEU A 69 -7.71 -7.43 -4.53
CA LEU A 69 -8.58 -7.40 -5.71
C LEU A 69 -9.78 -8.35 -5.60
N GLY A 70 -9.81 -9.22 -4.57
CA GLY A 70 -10.81 -10.29 -4.47
C GLY A 70 -10.69 -11.30 -5.60
N GLN A 71 -9.47 -11.57 -6.09
CA GLN A 71 -9.23 -12.39 -7.27
C GLN A 71 -8.23 -13.50 -7.00
N ASP A 72 -8.59 -14.73 -7.36
CA ASP A 72 -7.69 -15.88 -7.25
C ASP A 72 -6.50 -15.78 -8.17
N ARG A 73 -6.52 -15.01 -9.25
CA ARG A 73 -5.36 -14.78 -10.11
C ARG A 73 -5.31 -13.31 -10.47
N LEU A 74 -4.11 -12.75 -10.56
CA LEU A 74 -3.95 -11.38 -11.02
C LEU A 74 -4.27 -11.34 -12.53
N PRO A 75 -5.33 -10.63 -12.95
CA PRO A 75 -5.69 -10.56 -14.35
C PRO A 75 -4.62 -9.85 -15.17
N ARG A 76 -4.47 -10.22 -16.45
CA ARG A 76 -3.44 -9.64 -17.31
C ARG A 76 -3.63 -8.12 -17.47
N GLU A 77 -4.87 -7.66 -17.50
CA GLU A 77 -5.23 -6.24 -17.56
C GLU A 77 -4.82 -5.45 -16.30
N ARG A 78 -4.57 -6.13 -15.17
CA ARG A 78 -4.09 -5.49 -13.93
C ARG A 78 -2.56 -5.42 -13.85
N LEU A 79 -1.82 -6.07 -14.76
CA LEU A 79 -0.35 -6.02 -14.77
C LEU A 79 0.22 -4.59 -14.93
N PRO A 80 -0.30 -3.73 -15.84
CA PRO A 80 0.18 -2.35 -15.93
C PRO A 80 -0.06 -1.55 -14.65
N TRP A 81 -1.21 -1.80 -13.99
CA TRP A 81 -1.57 -1.16 -12.74
C TRP A 81 -0.65 -1.59 -11.58
N MET A 82 -0.33 -2.88 -11.47
CA MET A 82 0.67 -3.40 -10.53
C MET A 82 2.06 -2.77 -10.75
N ARG A 83 2.52 -2.69 -12.00
CA ARG A 83 3.81 -2.05 -12.33
C ARG A 83 3.82 -0.57 -11.94
N LYS A 84 2.69 0.12 -12.06
CA LYS A 84 2.53 1.51 -11.63
C LYS A 84 2.69 1.66 -10.11
N ILE A 85 2.11 0.74 -9.33
CA ILE A 85 2.28 0.68 -7.87
C ILE A 85 3.75 0.48 -7.51
N GLN A 86 4.39 -0.54 -8.07
CA GLN A 86 5.79 -0.88 -7.77
C GLN A 86 6.75 0.27 -8.13
N ARG A 87 6.57 0.89 -9.30
CA ARG A 87 7.36 2.05 -9.71
C ARG A 87 7.17 3.22 -8.76
N ARG A 88 5.93 3.50 -8.34
CA ARG A 88 5.64 4.58 -7.40
C ARG A 88 6.22 4.29 -6.02
N ALA A 89 6.17 3.05 -5.55
CA ALA A 89 6.79 2.64 -4.29
C ALA A 89 8.31 2.87 -4.30
N ALA A 90 8.99 2.45 -5.37
CA ALA A 90 10.42 2.69 -5.56
C ALA A 90 10.76 4.20 -5.62
N GLU A 91 9.93 5.00 -6.27
CA GLU A 91 10.09 6.45 -6.30
C GLU A 91 9.97 7.09 -4.90
N LEU A 92 8.99 6.65 -4.11
CA LEU A 92 8.80 7.14 -2.74
C LEU A 92 9.97 6.75 -1.83
N MET A 93 10.56 5.57 -2.02
CA MET A 93 11.77 5.16 -1.30
C MET A 93 12.96 6.05 -1.63
N ARG A 94 13.26 6.25 -2.92
CA ARG A 94 14.35 7.14 -3.35
C ARG A 94 14.17 8.57 -2.85
N ARG A 95 12.94 9.08 -2.85
CA ARG A 95 12.63 10.42 -2.29
C ARG A 95 12.91 10.48 -0.79
N ARG A 96 12.63 9.41 -0.04
CA ARG A 96 12.91 9.32 1.40
C ARG A 96 14.41 9.26 1.67
N GLU A 97 15.15 8.43 0.94
CA GLU A 97 16.61 8.31 1.05
C GLU A 97 17.31 9.64 0.78
N ARG A 98 16.94 10.34 -0.30
CA ARG A 98 17.47 11.67 -0.59
C ARG A 98 17.20 12.69 0.51
N LYS A 99 16.00 12.65 1.13
CA LYS A 99 15.68 13.55 2.25
C LYS A 99 16.56 13.26 3.46
N LEU A 100 16.81 11.99 3.78
CA LEU A 100 17.66 11.61 4.90
C LEU A 100 19.10 12.10 4.69
N LEU A 101 19.65 11.91 3.48
CA LEU A 101 20.99 12.37 3.11
C LEU A 101 21.15 13.90 3.09
N ALA A 102 20.07 14.66 2.87
CA ALA A 102 20.10 16.12 2.90
C ALA A 102 19.99 16.70 4.33
N THR A 103 19.73 15.86 5.32
CA THR A 103 19.57 16.23 6.74
C THR A 103 20.65 15.62 7.65
N SER A 104 21.64 14.93 7.07
CA SER A 104 22.82 14.36 7.74
C SER A 104 24.06 15.11 7.29
#